data_AF-A0A2D6IRP3-F1
#
_entry.id   AF-A0A2D6IRP3-F1
#
_cell.length_a   1.000
_cell.length_b   1.000
_cell.length_c   1.000
_cell.angle_alpha   90.00
_cell.angle_beta   90.00
_cell.angle_gamma   90.00
#
_symmetry.space_group_name_H-M   'P 1'
#
loop_
_entity.id
_entity.type
_entity.pdbx_description
1 polymer ?
#
loop_
_entity_poly.entity_id
_entity_poly.type
_entity_poly.pdbx_seq_one_letter_code
_entity_poly.pdbx_strand_id
1 'polypeptide(L)' 'MSNDTDHKKQKPRVLEKTAAVASCPEEGDSKWNHHPKVFLNLNHENEVKCPYCGKSFIRVVNDNCS' A
#
# COMPACT_ATOMS: atom_id res chain seq x y z
N MET A 1 -4.97 -30.69 -13.53
CA MET A 1 -4.07 -29.53 -13.43
C MET A 1 -4.46 -28.77 -12.18
N SER A 2 -3.63 -28.76 -11.13
CA SER A 2 -3.95 -28.09 -9.87
C SER A 2 -3.88 -26.59 -10.07
N ASN A 3 -5.04 -25.95 -10.08
CA ASN A 3 -5.18 -24.50 -10.13
C ASN A 3 -4.77 -23.96 -8.76
N ASP A 4 -3.50 -23.57 -8.61
CA ASP A 4 -3.00 -22.96 -7.39
C ASP A 4 -3.74 -21.64 -7.15
N THR A 5 -4.50 -21.66 -6.07
CA THR A 5 -5.42 -20.62 -5.66
C THR A 5 -4.71 -19.83 -4.56
N ASP A 6 -4.00 -18.75 -4.91
CA ASP A 6 -3.49 -17.79 -3.91
C ASP A 6 -4.01 -16.37 -4.20
N HIS A 7 -5.31 -16.18 -4.02
CA HIS A 7 -5.86 -14.84 -3.81
C HIS A 7 -5.62 -14.44 -2.34
N LYS A 8 -4.35 -14.31 -1.95
CA LYS A 8 -3.98 -13.81 -0.61
C LYS A 8 -4.51 -12.39 -0.47
N LYS A 9 -5.66 -12.27 0.21
CA LYS A 9 -6.30 -11.00 0.57
C LYS A 9 -5.25 -10.09 1.18
N GLN A 10 -4.76 -9.13 0.40
CA GLN A 10 -3.73 -8.21 0.87
C GLN A 10 -4.39 -7.28 1.88
N LYS A 11 -3.98 -7.38 3.15
CA LYS A 11 -4.40 -6.43 4.18
C LYS A 11 -4.04 -5.00 3.73
N PRO A 12 -4.92 -4.01 3.98
CA PRO A 12 -4.60 -2.60 3.76
C PRO A 12 -3.33 -2.23 4.51
N ARG A 13 -2.42 -1.53 3.85
CA ARG A 13 -1.17 -1.08 4.46
C ARG A 13 -1.44 0.22 5.21
N VAL A 14 -1.05 0.28 6.48
CA VAL A 14 -1.13 1.49 7.29
C VAL A 14 0.23 2.18 7.29
N LEU A 15 0.25 3.47 6.94
CA LEU A 15 1.43 4.33 7.02
C LEU A 15 1.33 5.21 8.25
N GLU A 16 2.42 5.25 9.02
CA GLU A 16 2.56 6.12 10.18
C GLU A 16 2.81 7.59 9.79
N LYS A 17 2.56 8.46 10.76
CA LYS A 17 2.38 9.93 10.65
C LYS A 17 3.40 10.69 9.79
N THR A 18 4.63 10.19 9.64
CA THR A 18 5.71 10.89 8.91
C THR A 18 5.76 10.56 7.43
N ALA A 19 5.06 9.50 6.98
CA ALA A 19 5.07 9.08 5.59
C ALA A 19 3.88 9.67 4.83
N ALA A 20 4.07 10.85 4.23
CA ALA A 20 3.12 11.43 3.27
C ALA A 20 3.15 10.72 1.89
N VAL A 21 4.12 9.81 1.68
CA VAL A 21 4.31 9.10 0.42
C VAL A 21 4.44 7.61 0.70
N ALA A 22 3.60 6.80 0.05
CA ALA A 22 3.70 5.36 0.06
C ALA A 22 4.51 4.87 -1.15
N SER A 23 5.51 4.02 -0.91
CA SER A 23 6.20 3.32 -1.99
C SER A 23 5.59 1.93 -2.18
N CYS A 24 5.23 1.59 -3.41
CA CYS A 24 4.79 0.26 -3.81
C CYS A 24 5.58 -0.17 -5.05
N PRO A 25 6.22 -1.35 -5.07
CA PRO A 25 6.32 -2.38 -4.03
C PRO A 25 7.37 -2.05 -2.93
N GLU A 26 7.36 -2.79 -1.82
CA GLU A 26 8.37 -2.67 -0.72
C GLU A 26 9.57 -3.59 -0.97
N GLU A 27 10.74 -3.19 -0.51
CA GLU A 27 11.98 -3.97 -0.63
C GLU A 27 11.80 -5.32 0.08
N GLY A 28 11.61 -6.39 -0.68
CA GLY A 28 11.35 -7.75 -0.16
C GLY A 28 9.95 -8.30 -0.40
N ASP A 29 9.01 -7.51 -0.94
CA ASP A 29 7.67 -7.98 -1.30
C ASP A 29 7.77 -8.91 -2.53
N SER A 30 7.30 -10.16 -2.45
CA SER A 30 7.43 -11.14 -3.56
C SER A 30 6.77 -10.69 -4.86
N LYS A 31 5.91 -9.67 -4.80
CA LYS A 31 5.26 -9.06 -5.96
C LYS A 31 6.07 -7.95 -6.65
N TRP A 32 7.33 -7.77 -6.26
CA TRP A 32 8.26 -6.76 -6.80
C TRP A 32 8.35 -6.77 -8.34
N ASN A 33 8.09 -7.91 -8.99
CA ASN A 33 8.18 -8.06 -10.45
C ASN A 33 6.86 -7.86 -11.22
N HIS A 34 5.73 -7.57 -10.55
CA HIS A 34 4.44 -7.42 -11.24
C HIS A 34 4.15 -6.01 -11.74
N HIS A 35 4.84 -4.99 -11.23
CA HIS A 35 4.69 -3.62 -11.71
C HIS A 35 5.92 -2.75 -11.35
N PRO A 36 6.16 -1.64 -12.08
CA PRO A 36 7.22 -0.70 -11.75
C PRO A 36 6.99 -0.02 -10.40
N LYS A 37 8.07 0.36 -9.72
CA LYS A 37 8.01 1.09 -8.44
C LYS A 37 7.29 2.42 -8.63
N VAL A 38 6.23 2.63 -7.85
CA VAL A 38 5.42 3.84 -7.85
C VAL A 38 5.33 4.45 -6.46
N PHE A 39 5.18 5.77 -6.43
CA PHE A 39 5.04 6.57 -5.22
C PHE A 39 3.63 7.15 -5.19
N LEU A 40 2.83 6.74 -4.20
CA LEU A 40 1.46 7.22 -4.00
C LEU A 40 1.50 8.34 -2.97
N ASN A 41 0.98 9.52 -3.32
CA ASN A 41 0.96 10.68 -2.44
C ASN A 41 -0.29 10.66 -1.56
N LEU A 42 -0.09 10.45 -0.25
CA LEU A 42 -1.11 10.50 0.80
C LEU A 42 -1.07 11.84 1.56
N ASN A 43 -0.51 12.88 0.95
CA ASN A 43 -0.38 14.19 1.59
C ASN A 43 -1.75 14.84 1.82
N HIS A 44 -2.62 14.76 0.80
CA HIS A 44 -3.98 15.29 0.82
C HIS A 44 -5.04 14.22 1.11
N GLU A 45 -4.77 12.97 0.71
CA GLU A 45 -5.69 11.85 0.87
C GLU A 45 -5.24 10.93 2.00
N ASN A 46 -6.18 10.52 2.84
CA ASN A 46 -5.89 9.58 3.94
C ASN A 46 -5.93 8.12 3.49
N GLU A 47 -6.48 7.84 2.31
CA GLU A 47 -6.48 6.52 1.70
C GLU A 47 -6.18 6.64 0.21
N VAL A 48 -5.30 5.80 -0.32
CA VAL A 48 -5.02 5.69 -1.76
C VAL A 48 -4.87 4.23 -2.15
N LYS A 49 -5.38 3.88 -3.32
CA LYS A 49 -5.28 2.52 -3.86
C LYS A 49 -4.24 2.48 -4.98
N CYS A 50 -3.32 1.52 -4.91
CA CYS A 50 -2.38 1.29 -6.01
C CYS A 50 -3.14 0.78 -7.24
N PRO A 51 -3.01 1.40 -8.42
CA PRO A 51 -3.69 0.98 -9.64
C PRO A 51 -3.13 -0.34 -10.21
N TYR A 52 -1.94 -0.74 -9.79
CA TYR A 52 -1.28 -1.97 -10.26
C TYR A 52 -1.54 -3.15 -9.32
N CYS A 53 -1.21 -2.98 -8.03
CA CYS A 53 -1.40 -4.03 -7.02
C CYS A 53 -2.85 -4.22 -6.58
N GLY A 54 -3.68 -3.16 -6.71
CA GLY A 54 -4.96 -3.08 -6.04
C GLY A 54 -4.87 -2.97 -4.50
N LYS A 55 -3.66 -2.80 -3.94
CA LYS A 55 -3.43 -2.66 -2.51
C LYS A 55 -3.88 -1.28 -2.03
N SER A 56 -4.64 -1.23 -0.94
CA SER A 56 -5.04 0.01 -0.27
C SER A 56 -3.97 0.44 0.71
N PHE A 57 -3.65 1.74 0.71
CA PHE A 57 -2.71 2.38 1.60
C PHE A 57 -3.46 3.45 2.39
N ILE A 58 -3.40 3.38 3.71
CA ILE A 58 -4.14 4.26 4.62
C ILE A 58 -3.11 5.02 5.46
N ARG A 59 -3.16 6.35 5.44
CA ARG A 59 -2.39 7.21 6.33
C ARG A 59 -3.18 7.43 7.60
N VAL A 60 -2.65 6.99 8.73
CA VAL A 60 -3.28 7.20 10.03
C VAL A 60 -2.67 8.47 10.64
N VAL A 61 -3.46 9.55 10.61
CA VAL A 61 -3.16 10.78 11.33
C VAL A 61 -3.78 10.67 12.73
N ASN A 62 -2.95 10.36 13.73
CA ASN A 62 -3.40 10.44 15.12
C ASN A 62 -3.48 11.90 15.54
N ASP A 63 -4.60 12.55 15.25
CA ASP A 63 -4.89 13.93 15.65
C ASP A 63 -5.29 13.97 17.14
N ASN A 64 -4.41 13.50 18.04
CA ASN A 64 -4.56 13.81 19.47
C ASN A 64 -4.05 15.24 19.70
N CYS A 65 -4.85 16.21 19.26
CA CYS A 65 -4.72 17.59 19.73
C CYS A 65 -5.66 17.72 20.94
N SER A 66 -5.09 17.62 22.15
CA SER A 66 -5.75 17.99 23.41
C SER A 66 -5.40 19.41 23.77
#